data_AF-A0AAP2F325-F1
#
_entry.id   AF-A0AAP2F325-F1
#
_cell.length_a   1.000
_cell.length_b   1.000
_cell.length_c   1.000
_cell.angle_alpha   90.00
_cell.angle_beta   90.00
_cell.angle_gamma   90.00
#
_symmetry.space_group_name_H-M   'P 1'
#
loop_
_entity.id
_entity.type
_entity.pdbx_description
1 polymer ?
#
loop_
_entity_poly.entity_id
_entity_poly.type
_entity_poly.pdbx_seq_one_letter_code
_entity_poly.pdbx_strand_id
1 'polypeptide(L)' 'MAMTAREAQRHIGERVLYTSPVTRQMSGFGVIVSADERWIHVLYPGSREPIKTHPDNLTLDRSSR' A
#
# COMPACT_ATOMS: atom_id res chain seq x y z
N MET A 1 -8.10 -0.32 10.13
CA MET A 1 -6.86 -0.77 10.79
C MET A 1 -5.74 -0.61 9.78
N ALA A 2 -4.62 -0.08 10.21
CA ALA A 2 -3.47 0.09 9.32
C ALA A 2 -2.82 -1.27 9.05
N MET A 3 -2.35 -1.47 7.82
CA MET A 3 -1.76 -2.74 7.37
C MET A 3 -0.41 -2.99 8.04
N THR A 4 -0.06 -4.26 8.29
CA THR A 4 1.32 -4.63 8.66
C THR A 4 2.12 -5.13 7.46
N ALA A 5 3.45 -5.04 7.50
CA ALA A 5 4.30 -5.53 6.40
C ALA A 5 4.16 -7.05 6.18
N ARG A 6 3.99 -7.83 7.27
CA ARG A 6 3.73 -9.28 7.21
C ARG A 6 2.37 -9.60 6.60
N GLU A 7 1.35 -8.79 6.87
CA GLU A 7 0.05 -8.91 6.22
C GLU A 7 0.16 -8.61 4.73
N ALA A 8 0.87 -7.54 4.36
CA ALA A 8 1.08 -7.16 2.96
C ALA A 8 1.73 -8.26 2.12
N GLN A 9 2.64 -9.06 2.69
CA GLN A 9 3.24 -10.22 2.01
C GLN A 9 2.19 -11.25 1.53
N ARG A 10 1.05 -11.36 2.21
CA ARG A 10 -0.05 -12.26 1.83
C ARG A 10 -0.99 -11.67 0.78
N HIS A 11 -0.85 -10.37 0.53
CA HIS A 11 -1.71 -9.57 -0.35
C HIS A 11 -0.91 -8.98 -1.52
N ILE A 12 0.24 -9.56 -1.87
CA ILE A 12 0.98 -9.20 -3.08
C ILE A 12 0.04 -9.38 -4.29
N GLY A 13 -0.01 -8.36 -5.15
CA GLY A 13 -0.92 -8.27 -6.29
C GLY A 13 -2.27 -7.61 -5.97
N GLU A 14 -2.60 -7.37 -4.70
CA GLU A 14 -3.84 -6.70 -4.32
C GLU A 14 -3.70 -5.17 -4.29
N ARG A 15 -4.84 -4.49 -4.48
CA ARG A 15 -4.93 -3.03 -4.46
C ARG A 15 -4.95 -2.51 -3.04
N VAL A 16 -4.21 -1.43 -2.81
CA VAL A 16 -4.17 -0.68 -1.56
C VAL A 16 -4.46 0.78 -1.79
N LEU A 17 -5.03 1.42 -0.78
CA LEU A 17 -5.32 2.84 -0.73
C LEU A 17 -4.24 3.52 0.10
N TYR A 18 -3.67 4.60 -0.43
CA TYR A 18 -2.67 5.40 0.25
C TYR A 18 -3.32 6.56 1.01
N THR A 19 -2.99 6.66 2.29
CA THR A 19 -3.38 7.75 3.17
C THR A 19 -2.17 8.63 3.43
N SER A 20 -2.28 9.92 3.10
CA SER A 20 -1.22 10.88 3.34
C SER A 20 -0.98 11.06 4.85
N PRO A 21 0.26 10.91 5.35
CA PRO A 21 0.54 11.12 6.77
C PRO A 21 0.38 12.59 7.18
N VAL A 22 0.51 13.53 6.23
CA VAL A 22 0.40 14.99 6.47
C VAL A 22 -1.06 15.41 6.59
N THR A 23 -1.91 15.01 5.64
CA THR A 23 -3.30 15.47 5.59
C THR A 23 -4.29 14.48 6.22
N ARG A 24 -3.84 13.25 6.51
CA ARG A 24 -4.68 12.12 6.97
C ARG A 24 -5.84 11.78 6.01
N GLN A 25 -5.75 12.24 4.76
CA GLN A 25 -6.72 11.95 3.72
C GLN A 25 -6.17 10.90 2.76
N MET A 26 -7.08 10.08 2.24
CA MET A 26 -6.78 9.16 1.16
C MET A 26 -6.52 9.95 -0.12
N SER A 27 -5.38 9.73 -0.74
CA SER A 27 -4.94 10.52 -1.90
C SER A 27 -4.62 9.70 -3.14
N GLY A 28 -4.75 8.36 -3.07
CA GLY A 28 -4.51 7.50 -4.22
C GLY A 28 -4.62 6.02 -3.92
N PHE A 29 -4.38 5.21 -4.93
CA PHE A 29 -4.32 3.76 -4.84
C PHE A 29 -3.10 3.22 -5.58
N GLY A 30 -2.67 2.01 -5.23
CA GLY A 30 -1.59 1.29 -5.90
C GLY A 30 -1.71 -0.20 -5.69
N VAL A 31 -0.79 -0.98 -6.24
CA VAL A 31 -0.75 -2.45 -6.08
C VAL A 31 0.47 -2.86 -5.28
N ILE A 32 0.29 -3.76 -4.32
CA ILE A 32 1.41 -4.33 -3.56
C ILE A 32 2.26 -5.20 -4.50
N VAL A 33 3.55 -4.88 -4.66
CA VAL A 33 4.48 -5.68 -5.47
C VAL A 33 5.36 -6.55 -4.60
N SER A 34 5.82 -6.04 -3.46
CA SER A 34 6.58 -6.80 -2.48
C SER A 34 6.49 -6.13 -1.11
N ALA A 35 6.90 -6.85 -0.06
CA ALA A 35 6.99 -6.31 1.29
C ALA A 35 8.18 -6.93 2.02
N ASP A 36 8.97 -6.08 2.68
CA ASP A 36 10.03 -6.48 3.61
C ASP A 36 9.51 -6.40 5.06
N GLU A 37 10.39 -6.50 6.05
CA GLU A 37 9.99 -6.49 7.47
C GLU A 37 9.37 -5.16 7.92
N ARG A 38 9.70 -4.05 7.24
CA ARG A 38 9.36 -2.69 7.68
C ARG A 38 8.58 -1.90 6.63
N TRP A 39 8.66 -2.28 5.37
CA TRP A 39 8.15 -1.49 4.26
C TRP A 39 7.40 -2.33 3.24
N ILE A 40 6.49 -1.66 2.55
CA ILE A 40 5.71 -2.23 1.45
C ILE A 40 6.09 -1.48 0.18
N HIS A 41 6.47 -2.20 -0.85
CA HIS A 41 6.76 -1.64 -2.16
C HIS A 41 5.48 -1.67 -2.99
N VAL A 42 4.95 -0.48 -3.29
CA VAL A 42 3.68 -0.29 -3.98
C VAL A 42 3.93 0.34 -5.34
N LEU A 43 3.39 -0.27 -6.39
CA LEU A 43 3.37 0.35 -7.71
C LEU A 43 2.14 1.24 -7.83
N TYR A 44 2.37 2.56 -7.85
CA TYR A 44 1.32 3.56 -8.02
C TYR A 44 1.12 3.90 -9.51
N PRO A 45 -0.11 4.27 -9.93
CA PRO A 45 -0.36 4.76 -11.28
C PRO A 45 0.60 5.90 -11.67
N GLY A 46 1.21 5.80 -12.85
CA GLY A 46 2.17 6.79 -13.34
C GLY A 46 3.60 6.64 -12.80
N SER A 47 3.83 5.77 -11.82
CA SER A 47 5.18 5.43 -11.37
C SER A 47 5.79 4.36 -12.27
N ARG A 48 7.07 4.49 -12.61
CA ARG A 48 7.82 3.48 -13.37
C ARG A 48 8.33 2.33 -12.52
N GLU A 49 8.54 2.58 -11.23
CA GLU A 49 9.09 1.63 -10.28
C GLU A 49 8.23 1.61 -9.00
N PRO A 50 8.24 0.50 -8.24
CA PRO A 50 7.56 0.44 -6.96
C PRO A 50 8.14 1.44 -5.96
N ILE A 51 7.25 2.16 -5.28
CA ILE A 51 7.61 3.15 -4.26
C ILE A 51 7.51 2.49 -2.88
N LYS A 52 8.54 2.73 -2.06
CA LYS A 52 8.63 2.26 -0.69
C LYS A 52 7.69 3.08 0.22
N THR A 53 6.67 2.43 0.77
CA THR A 53 5.61 3.08 1.55
C THR A 53 5.48 2.45 2.94
N HIS A 54 5.29 3.28 3.96
CA HIS A 54 5.09 2.81 5.32
C HIS A 54 3.74 2.07 5.44
N PRO A 55 3.68 0.91 6.11
CA PRO A 55 2.45 0.15 6.26
C PRO A 55 1.30 0.94 6.89
N ASP A 56 1.61 1.84 7.83
CA ASP A 56 0.60 2.71 8.47
C ASP A 56 -0.17 3.61 7.49
N ASN A 57 0.42 3.88 6.33
CA ASN A 57 -0.16 4.75 5.31
C ASN A 57 -0.95 3.96 4.27
N LEU A 58 -1.12 2.64 4.45
CA LEU A 58 -1.77 1.75 3.50
C LEU A 58 -2.97 1.04 4.12
N THR A 59 -4.04 0.93 3.34
CA THR A 59 -5.24 0.16 3.69
C THR A 59 -5.61 -0.73 2.50
N LEU A 60 -5.91 -2.01 2.75
CA LEU A 60 -6.42 -2.91 1.71
C LEU A 60 -7.69 -2.36 1.10
N ASP A 61 -7.72 -2.28 -0.22
CA ASP A 61 -8.94 -1.94 -0.94
C ASP A 61 -9.80 -3.19 -1.09
N ARG A 62 -10.79 -3.33 -0.21
CA ARG A 62 -11.73 -4.47 -0.23
C ARG A 62 -12.90 -4.27 -1.19
N SER A 63 -12.89 -3.21 -1.98
CA SER A 63 -13.97 -2.86 -2.93
C SER A 63 -14.05 -3.82 -4.13
N SER A 64 -13.15 -4.80 -4.22
CA SER A 64 -13.12 -5.81 -5.29
C SER A 64 -13.84 -7.13 -4.95
N ARG A 65 -14.77 -7.13 -3.98
CA ARG A 65 -15.66 -8.27 -3.69
C ARG A 65 -17.07 -8.04 -4.19
#